data_AF-A0A2M8Q9C8-F1
#
_entry.id   AF-A0A2M8Q9C8-F1
#
_cell.length_a   1.000
_cell.length_b   1.000
_cell.length_c   1.000
_cell.angle_alpha   90.00
_cell.angle_beta   90.00
_cell.angle_gamma   90.00
#
_symmetry.space_group_name_H-M   'P 1'
#
loop_
_entity.id
_entity.type
_entity.pdbx_description
1 polymer ?
#
loop_
_entity_poly.entity_id
_entity_poly.type
_entity_poly.pdbx_seq_one_letter_code
_entity_poly.pdbx_strand_id
1 'polypeptide(L)' 'LRSAMAVDALDSCGVYFGTTGGQVYVSPDSGDHWTAIVQHLPPVLSVEVQTLP' A
#
# COMPACT_ATOMS: atom_id res chain seq x y z
N LEU A 1 -2.10 -16.82 4.78
CA LEU A 1 -1.20 -15.69 5.14
C LEU A 1 -1.90 -14.42 4.68
N ARG A 2 -1.98 -13.36 5.51
CA ARG A 2 -2.30 -12.02 5.00
C ARG A 2 -0.98 -11.30 4.78
N SER A 3 -0.78 -10.73 3.59
CA SER A 3 0.44 -10.01 3.24
C SER A 3 0.25 -8.52 3.54
N ALA A 4 1.28 -7.86 4.08
CA ALA A 4 1.27 -6.41 4.29
C ALA A 4 1.51 -5.63 2.98
N MET A 5 1.10 -6.18 1.84
CA MET A 5 1.27 -5.60 0.51
C MET A 5 0.09 -5.98 -0.38
N ALA A 6 -0.39 -5.04 -1.17
CA ALA A 6 -1.41 -5.25 -2.20
C ALA A 6 -1.14 -4.33 -3.40
N VAL A 7 -1.78 -4.65 -4.52
CA VAL A 7 -1.72 -3.86 -5.76
C VAL A 7 -3.14 -3.58 -6.27
N ASP A 8 -3.34 -2.42 -6.88
CA ASP A 8 -4.61 -2.10 -7.54
C ASP A 8 -4.65 -2.62 -9.00
N ALA A 9 -5.78 -2.36 -9.66
CA ALA A 9 -6.04 -2.79 -11.04
C ALA A 9 -5.98 -1.64 -12.07
N LEU A 10 -5.31 -0.53 -11.76
CA LEU A 10 -5.11 0.57 -12.70
C LEU A 10 -3.95 0.26 -13.66
N ASP A 11 -3.94 0.94 -14.83
CA ASP A 11 -2.90 0.72 -15.85
C ASP A 11 -1.49 1.01 -15.32
N SER A 12 -1.32 2.15 -14.63
CA SER A 12 -0.15 2.40 -13.79
C SER A 12 -0.41 1.77 -12.43
N CYS A 13 -0.09 0.48 -12.32
CA CYS A 13 -0.43 -0.33 -11.15
C CYS A 13 0.04 0.34 -9.86
N GLY A 14 -0.92 0.66 -8.99
CA GLY A 14 -0.65 1.20 -7.67
C GLY A 14 -0.13 0.09 -6.75
N VAL A 15 1.01 0.32 -6.09
CA VAL A 15 1.60 -0.61 -5.12
C VAL A 15 1.47 -0.03 -3.73
N TYR A 16 0.95 -0.84 -2.80
CA TYR A 16 0.68 -0.44 -1.44
C TYR A 16 1.34 -1.41 -0.47
N PHE A 17 2.02 -0.90 0.56
CA PHE A 17 2.51 -1.77 1.63
C PHE A 17 2.46 -1.10 2.99
N GLY A 18 2.23 -1.94 4.01
CA GLY A 18 2.28 -1.59 5.42
C GLY A 18 3.61 -2.02 6.04
N THR A 19 4.10 -1.24 7.00
CA THR A 19 5.31 -1.58 7.77
C THR A 19 4.95 -2.01 9.20
N THR A 20 5.88 -2.72 9.85
CA THR A 20 5.78 -2.99 11.28
C THR A 20 5.94 -1.73 12.14
N GLY A 21 6.49 -0.66 11.57
CA GLY A 21 6.61 0.67 12.19
C GLY A 21 5.32 1.51 12.14
N GLY A 22 4.23 0.99 11.56
CA GLY A 22 2.93 1.67 11.55
C GLY A 22 2.73 2.68 10.43
N GLN A 23 3.49 2.56 9.34
CA GLN A 23 3.31 3.36 8.13
C GLN A 23 2.61 2.56 7.04
N VAL A 24 1.88 3.26 6.18
CA VAL A 24 1.43 2.73 4.88
C VAL A 24 2.03 3.62 3.80
N TYR A 25 2.73 3.00 2.86
CA TYR A 25 3.28 3.65 1.67
C TYR A 25 2.49 3.25 0.43
N VAL A 26 2.43 4.17 -0.52
CA VAL A 26 1.91 3.94 -1.87
C VAL A 26 2.93 4.39 -2.90
N SER A 27 2.97 3.68 -4.02
CA SER A 27 3.47 4.18 -5.30
C SER A 27 2.33 4.11 -6.32
N PRO A 28 1.90 5.23 -6.91
CA PRO A 28 0.87 5.24 -7.95
C PRO A 28 1.42 4.98 -9.36
N ASP A 29 2.72 4.70 -9.47
CA ASP A 29 3.48 4.63 -10.72
C ASP A 29 4.38 3.40 -10.77
N SER A 30 3.81 2.24 -10.40
CA SER A 30 4.46 0.94 -10.54
C SER A 30 5.80 0.78 -9.79
N GLY A 31 6.02 1.59 -8.75
CA GLY A 31 7.17 1.53 -7.86
C GLY A 31 8.21 2.63 -8.06
N ASP A 32 8.01 3.56 -9.01
CA ASP A 32 8.99 4.60 -9.33
C ASP A 32 9.09 5.67 -8.23
N HIS A 33 7.96 6.13 -7.68
CA HIS A 33 7.91 7.11 -6.59
C HIS A 33 7.04 6.65 -5.43
N TRP A 34 7.47 6.97 -4.21
CA TRP A 34 6.82 6.51 -2.99
C TRP A 34 6.37 7.67 -2.10
N THR A 35 5.18 7.55 -1.53
CA THR A 35 4.63 8.49 -0.55
C THR A 35 4.03 7.74 0.63
N ALA A 36 4.27 8.21 1.85
CA ALA A 36 3.57 7.73 3.03
C ALA A 36 2.16 8.34 3.06
N ILE A 37 1.12 7.51 3.05
CA ILE A 37 -0.29 7.95 3.08
C ILE A 37 -0.93 7.86 4.46
N VAL A 38 -0.36 7.04 5.36
CA VAL A 38 -0.74 6.95 6.78
C VAL A 38 0.52 6.76 7.62
N GLN A 39 0.55 7.34 8.81
CA GLN A 39 1.60 7.18 9.81
C GLN A 39 1.00 6.93 11.20
N HIS A 40 1.81 6.38 12.11
CA HIS A 40 1.48 6.19 13.53
C HIS A 40 0.37 5.17 13.83
N LEU A 41 0.21 4.17 12.97
CA LEU A 41 -0.59 2.99 13.31
C LEU A 41 0.21 2.05 14.22
N PRO A 42 -0.45 1.08 14.87
CA PRO A 42 0.20 -0.17 15.27
C PRO A 42 0.81 -0.90 14.05
N PRO A 43 1.59 -1.98 14.26
CA PRO A 43 2.14 -2.76 13.16
C PRO A 43 1.08 -3.16 12.13
N VAL A 44 1.30 -2.84 10.86
CA VAL A 44 0.37 -3.16 9.77
C VAL A 44 0.60 -4.60 9.33
N LEU A 45 -0.35 -5.48 9.65
CA LEU A 45 -0.22 -6.91 9.37
C LEU A 45 -0.78 -7.32 8.01
N SER A 46 -1.64 -6.50 7.42
CA SER A 46 -2.27 -6.76 6.13
C SER A 46 -2.67 -5.47 5.44
N VAL A 47 -2.57 -5.46 4.11
CA VAL A 47 -3.10 -4.39 3.25
C VAL A 47 -3.97 -5.05 2.19
N GLU A 48 -5.10 -4.43 1.90
CA GLU A 48 -6.01 -4.81 0.81
C GLU A 48 -6.40 -3.52 0.08
N VAL A 49 -6.56 -3.59 -1.23
CA VAL A 49 -6.98 -2.44 -2.04
C VAL A 49 -8.09 -2.84 -3.00
N GLN A 50 -8.92 -1.85 -3.35
CA GLN A 50 -10.06 -2.03 -4.25
C GLN A 50 -10.14 -0.84 -5.21
N THR A 51 -10.23 -1.14 -6.50
CA THR A 51 -10.62 -0.17 -7.52
C THR A 51 -12.15 -0.07 -7.56
N LEU A 52 -12.69 1.14 -7.46
CA LEU A 52 -14.12 1.39 -7.54
C LEU A 52 -14.49 1.87 -8.97
N PRO A 53 -15.71 1.54 -9.45
CA PRO A 53 -16.24 2.08 -10.70
C PRO A 53 -16.58 3.58 -10.61
#